data_AF-A0A497NCC7-F1
#
_entry.id   AF-A0A497NCC7-F1
#
_cell.length_a   1.000
_cell.length_b   1.000
_cell.length_c   1.000
_cell.angle_alpha   90.00
_cell.angle_beta   90.00
_cell.angle_gamma   90.00
#
_symmetry.space_group_name_H-M   'P 1'
#
loop_
_entity.id
_entity.type
_entity.pdbx_description
1 polymer ?
#
loop_
_entity_poly.entity_id
_entity_poly.type
_entity_poly.pdbx_seq_one_letter_code
_entity_poly.pdbx_strand_id
1 'polypeptide(L)'
;MKFGGLQKTSLIDYPGRISSILFTPGCNLRCPYCHNWRLVLNPKGPFLSEDEVLQILRSRKRYVDAVVITGGEPTIHRDLPDFLKRLKE
;
A
#
# COMPACT_ATOMS: atom_id res chain seq x y z
N MET A 1 2.97 5.93 -9.09
CA MET A 1 1.97 5.66 -8.04
C MET A 1 2.15 6.57 -6.86
N LYS A 2 1.05 6.87 -6.16
CA LYS A 2 1.05 7.56 -4.87
C LYS A 2 0.37 6.66 -3.85
N PHE A 3 0.86 6.69 -2.61
CA PHE A 3 0.29 5.92 -1.50
C PHE A 3 -0.30 6.87 -0.47
N GLY A 4 -1.52 6.58 -0.03
CA GLY A 4 -2.23 7.34 1.01
C GLY A 4 -1.86 6.91 2.43
N GLY A 5 -1.04 5.87 2.58
CA GLY A 5 -0.53 5.43 3.86
C GLY A 5 0.42 4.25 3.74
N LEU A 6 1.21 4.05 4.80
CA LEU A 6 2.09 2.90 4.97
C LEU A 6 2.00 2.44 6.43
N GLN A 7 1.57 1.20 6.64
CA GLN A 7 1.72 0.53 7.92
C GLN A 7 3.01 -0.29 7.90
N LYS A 8 3.96 0.10 8.76
CA LYS A 8 5.33 -0.42 8.77
C LYS A 8 5.44 -1.89 9.19
N THR A 9 4.53 -2.38 10.01
CA THR A 9 4.49 -3.77 10.49
C THR A 9 3.04 -4.22 10.62
N SER A 10 2.75 -5.39 10.07
CA SER A 10 1.55 -6.18 10.35
C SER A 10 1.93 -7.66 10.52
N LEU A 11 1.18 -8.34 11.37
CA LEU A 11 1.31 -9.77 11.66
C LEU A 11 0.11 -10.58 11.15
N ILE A 12 -0.89 -9.93 10.56
CA ILE A 12 -2.17 -10.56 10.22
C ILE A 12 -2.53 -10.47 8.73
N ASP A 13 -1.97 -9.50 8.00
CA ASP A 13 -2.36 -9.22 6.61
C ASP A 13 -1.65 -10.12 5.58
N TYR A 14 -0.67 -10.91 6.01
CA TYR A 14 -0.06 -11.94 5.18
C TYR A 14 0.09 -13.24 5.98
N PRO A 15 -0.50 -14.37 5.55
CA PRO A 15 -0.43 -15.63 6.28
C PRO A 15 1.01 -16.07 6.57
N GLY A 16 1.34 -16.18 7.86
CA GLY A 16 2.64 -16.68 8.32
C GLY A 16 3.83 -15.76 8.05
N ARG A 17 3.62 -14.47 7.75
CA ARG A 17 4.71 -13.52 7.44
C ARG A 17 4.51 -12.17 8.12
N ILE A 18 5.62 -11.57 8.56
CA ILE A 18 5.61 -10.17 9.01
C ILE A 18 5.60 -9.30 7.76
N SER A 19 4.63 -8.39 7.64
CA SER A 19 4.42 -7.61 6.41
C SER A 19 4.46 -6.10 6.64
N SER A 20 4.82 -5.36 5.60
CA SER A 20 4.50 -3.93 5.48
C SER A 20 3.28 -3.75 4.58
N ILE A 21 2.34 -2.88 4.94
CA ILE A 21 1.12 -2.63 4.18
C ILE A 21 1.19 -1.27 3.51
N LEU A 22 0.99 -1.23 2.19
CA LEU A 22 0.85 -0.03 1.39
C LEU A 22 -0.62 0.21 1.06
N PHE A 23 -1.11 1.42 1.31
CA PHE A 23 -2.50 1.79 1.03
C PHE A 23 -2.58 2.71 -0.19
N THR A 24 -3.20 2.27 -1.28
CA THR A 24 -3.47 3.07 -2.48
C THR A 24 -4.76 3.89 -2.31
N PRO A 25 -4.77 5.16 -2.72
CA PRO A 25 -5.99 5.98 -2.69
C PRO A 25 -6.90 5.70 -3.87
N GLY A 26 -8.22 5.80 -3.65
CA GLY A 26 -9.23 5.55 -4.68
C GLY A 26 -9.64 4.09 -4.78
N CYS A 27 -10.92 3.87 -5.10
CA CYS A 27 -11.53 2.55 -5.29
C CYS A 27 -12.65 2.67 -6.33
N ASN A 28 -12.84 1.66 -7.17
CA ASN A 28 -13.97 1.55 -8.11
C ASN A 28 -15.27 1.07 -7.44
N LEU A 29 -15.24 0.75 -6.13
CA LEU A 29 -16.41 0.38 -5.34
C LEU A 29 -16.78 1.45 -4.30
N ARG A 30 -18.02 1.36 -3.79
CA ARG A 30 -18.57 2.24 -2.74
C ARG A 30 -19.26 1.41 -1.65
N CYS A 31 -18.53 0.41 -1.14
CA CYS A 31 -19.06 -0.51 -0.12
C CYS A 31 -19.54 0.28 1.12
N PRO A 32 -20.77 0.05 1.62
CA PRO A 32 -21.32 0.82 2.75
C PRO A 32 -20.57 0.57 4.06
N TYR A 33 -19.87 -0.56 4.17
CA TYR A 33 -19.05 -0.97 5.31
C TYR A 33 -17.56 -0.70 5.10
N CYS A 34 -17.15 0.18 4.17
CA CYS A 34 -15.73 0.40 3.89
C CYS A 34 -15.00 1.01 5.10
N HIS A 35 -14.06 0.24 5.68
CA HIS A 35 -13.22 0.70 6.79
C HIS A 35 -12.33 1.89 6.39
N ASN A 36 -11.88 1.90 5.14
CA ASN A 36 -10.95 2.88 4.57
C ASN A 36 -11.64 3.94 3.71
N TRP A 37 -12.91 4.28 4.00
CA TRP A 37 -13.70 5.19 3.14
C TRP A 37 -13.05 6.56 2.92
N ARG A 38 -12.27 7.07 3.88
CA ARG A 38 -11.52 8.33 3.75
C ARG A 38 -10.47 8.26 2.65
N LEU A 39 -9.84 7.09 2.48
CA LEU A 39 -8.86 6.80 1.43
C LEU A 39 -9.52 6.72 0.04
N VAL A 40 -10.84 6.50 -0.02
CA VAL A 40 -11.62 6.36 -1.26
C VAL A 40 -12.31 7.66 -1.67
N LEU A 41 -13.03 8.31 -0.76
CA LEU A 41 -13.92 9.44 -1.05
C LEU A 41 -13.24 10.80 -0.95
N ASN A 42 -12.29 10.94 -0.04
CA ASN A 42 -11.59 12.20 0.21
C ASN A 42 -10.15 11.94 0.67
N PRO A 43 -9.32 11.33 -0.19
CA PRO A 43 -7.94 11.04 0.16
C PRO A 43 -7.20 12.36 0.39
N LYS A 44 -6.76 12.58 1.62
CA LYS A 44 -5.97 13.75 2.01
C LYS A 44 -4.51 13.34 2.19
N GLY A 45 -3.61 14.22 1.77
CA GLY A 45 -2.19 14.03 1.97
C GLY A 45 -1.74 14.17 3.44
N PRO A 46 -0.43 14.01 3.70
CA PRO A 46 0.62 13.81 2.70
C PRO A 46 0.55 12.42 2.05
N PHE A 47 0.76 12.39 0.73
CA PHE A 47 0.92 11.13 0.00
C PHE A 47 2.40 10.77 -0.08
N LEU A 48 2.70 9.48 -0.04
CA LEU A 48 4.04 8.98 -0.30
C LEU A 48 4.21 8.69 -1.80
N SER A 49 5.33 9.12 -2.36
CA SER A 49 5.80 8.71 -3.68
C SER A 49 6.30 7.26 -3.66
N GLU A 50 6.47 6.67 -4.86
CA GLU A 50 7.10 5.35 -4.98
C GLU A 50 8.50 5.32 -4.38
N ASP A 51 9.30 6.37 -4.60
CA ASP A 51 10.69 6.42 -4.14
C ASP A 51 10.78 6.48 -2.61
N GLU A 52 9.92 7.29 -1.97
CA GLU A 52 9.82 7.34 -0.50
C GLU A 52 9.41 5.97 0.07
N VAL A 53 8.42 5.32 -0.54
CA VAL A 53 7.98 3.98 -0.12
C VAL A 53 9.09 2.95 -0.27
N LEU A 54 9.76 2.90 -1.43
CA LEU A 54 10.84 1.97 -1.69
C LEU A 54 12.02 2.19 -0.74
N GLN A 55 12.35 3.44 -0.42
CA GLN A 55 13.38 3.77 0.57
C GLN A 55 13.01 3.24 1.96
N ILE A 56 11.77 3.45 2.40
CA ILE A 56 11.30 2.94 3.69
C ILE A 56 11.34 1.41 3.69
N LEU A 57 10.83 0.74 2.66
CA LEU A 57 10.83 -0.73 2.57
C LEU A 57 12.24 -1.32 2.55
N ARG A 58 13.18 -0.68 1.85
CA ARG A 58 14.61 -1.08 1.85
C ARG A 58 15.21 -1.05 3.25
N SER A 59 14.95 0.01 4.02
CA SER A 59 15.40 0.10 5.43
C SER A 59 14.79 -0.98 6.34
N ARG A 60 13.70 -1.62 5.89
CA ARG A 60 12.94 -2.60 6.66
C ARG A 60 13.15 -4.04 6.20
N LYS A 61 13.93 -4.31 5.15
CA LYS A 61 14.16 -5.67 4.61
C LYS A 61 14.58 -6.72 5.65
N ARG A 62 15.18 -6.32 6.78
CA ARG A 62 15.56 -7.21 7.89
C ARG A 62 14.43 -7.58 8.85
N TYR A 63 13.30 -6.87 8.81
CA TYR A 63 12.20 -6.99 9.78
C TYR A 63 10.88 -7.46 9.17
N VAL A 64 10.77 -7.45 7.84
CA VAL A 64 9.53 -7.81 7.12
C VAL A 64 9.83 -8.79 6.01
N ASP A 65 8.99 -9.81 5.87
CA ASP A 65 9.11 -10.91 4.92
C ASP A 65 8.22 -10.73 3.69
N ALA A 66 7.29 -9.77 3.74
CA ALA A 66 6.30 -9.51 2.70
C ALA A 66 5.89 -8.03 2.63
N VAL A 67 5.37 -7.64 1.48
CA VAL A 67 4.70 -6.36 1.27
C VAL A 67 3.28 -6.64 0.77
N VAL A 68 2.30 -6.08 1.46
CA VAL A 68 0.88 -6.15 1.11
C VAL A 68 0.50 -4.83 0.48
N ILE A 69 -0.01 -4.85 -0.75
CA ILE A 69 -0.54 -3.66 -1.42
C ILE A 69 -2.06 -3.77 -1.38
N THR A 70 -2.69 -2.83 -0.68
CA THR A 70 -4.13 -2.74 -0.45
C THR A 70 -4.53 -1.26 -0.47
N GLY A 71 -5.63 -0.87 0.16
CA GLY A 71 -6.10 0.51 0.24
C GLY A 71 -7.56 0.63 -0.12
N GLY A 72 -7.84 1.47 -1.10
CA GLY A 72 -9.07 1.37 -1.86
C GLY A 72 -9.01 0.15 -2.77
N GLU A 73 -8.67 0.33 -4.05
CA GLU A 73 -8.46 -0.78 -4.97
C GLU A 73 -7.14 -0.60 -5.74
N PRO A 74 -6.06 -1.33 -5.41
CA PRO A 74 -4.78 -1.21 -6.09
C PRO A 74 -4.85 -1.44 -7.60
N THR A 75 -5.72 -2.34 -8.07
CA THR A 75 -5.73 -2.77 -9.47
C THR A 75 -6.33 -1.74 -10.44
N ILE A 76 -6.94 -0.66 -9.94
CA ILE A 76 -7.36 0.46 -10.80
C ILE A 76 -6.19 1.34 -11.26
N HIS A 77 -5.03 1.21 -10.61
CA HIS A 77 -3.85 2.02 -10.91
C HIS A 77 -3.04 1.38 -12.03
N ARG A 78 -2.97 2.03 -13.20
CA ARG A 78 -2.30 1.51 -14.41
C ARG A 78 -0.79 1.32 -14.23
N ASP A 79 -0.20 2.06 -13.31
CA ASP A 79 1.22 2.05 -12.94
C ASP A 79 1.59 0.98 -11.89
N LEU A 80 0.61 0.22 -11.37
CA LEU A 80 0.85 -0.88 -10.41
C LEU A 80 1.83 -1.94 -10.92
N PRO A 81 1.74 -2.46 -12.16
CA PRO A 81 2.67 -3.47 -12.64
C PRO A 81 4.13 -2.99 -12.64
N ASP A 82 4.38 -1.72 -12.96
CA ASP A 82 5.74 -1.16 -12.98
C ASP A 82 6.27 -0.94 -11.57
N PHE A 83 5.43 -0.46 -10.64
CA PHE A 83 5.79 -0.40 -9.22
C PHE A 83 6.15 -1.80 -8.66
N LEU A 84 5.37 -2.83 -9.01
CA LEU A 84 5.63 -4.20 -8.56
C LEU A 84 6.96 -4.76 -9.08
N LYS A 85 7.34 -4.45 -10.33
CA LYS A 85 8.66 -4.81 -10.87
C LYS A 85 9.77 -4.17 -10.03
N ARG A 86 9.67 -2.86 -9.79
CA ARG A 86 10.64 -2.10 -8.98
C ARG A 86 10.71 -2.58 -7.54
N LEU A 87 9.58 -3.00 -6.96
CA LEU A 87 9.52 -3.52 -5.59
C LEU A 87 10.23 -4.87 -5.45
N LYS A 88 10.25 -5.68 -6.51
CA LYS A 88 10.88 -7.00 -6.52
C LYS A 88 12.41 -6.93 -6.56
N GLU A 89 12.99 -5.81 -6.99
CA GLU A 89 14.42 -5.52 -7.02
C GLU A 89 15.00 -5.18 -5.62
#